data_AF-A0A1C4D2F7-F1
#
_entry.id   AF-A0A1C4D2F7-F1
#
_cell.length_a   1.000
_cell.length_b   1.000
_cell.length_c   1.000
_cell.angle_alpha   90.00
_cell.angle_beta   90.00
_cell.angle_gamma   90.00
#
_symmetry.space_group_name_H-M   'P 1'
#
loop_
_entity.id
_entity.type
_entity.pdbx_description
1 polymer ?
#
loop_
_entity_poly.entity_id
_entity_poly.type
_entity_poly.pdbx_seq_one_letter_code
_entity_poly.pdbx_strand_id
1 'polypeptide(L)'
;MAIDYLPGETKTVLPPSNELAALLYDLHRQACFGWRITLLPLLEGYWQRCAPDRRTPFWLRRLKRLRQQGEPVPLRLAPLHMDVHVGNLVHGPHSVRLIDWEYAGDGDIALELAAVWMDNDAQRRALVEDYARCSSIAPAQLWRQVRRWRPWVLMLMAGWYECRWQQTGEQQFITLANEVWRQLQTEG
;
A
#
# COMPACT_ATOMS: atom_id res chain seq x y z
N MET A 1 11.46 21.61 11.91
CA MET A 1 10.67 20.44 12.36
C MET A 1 11.52 19.74 13.42
N ALA A 2 11.05 19.63 14.66
CA ALA A 2 11.71 18.78 15.65
C ALA A 2 11.26 17.35 15.40
N ILE A 3 12.19 16.44 15.18
CA ILE A 3 11.93 15.00 15.01
C ILE A 3 12.26 14.36 16.35
N ASP A 4 11.25 13.79 17.00
CA ASP A 4 11.47 13.07 18.25
C ASP A 4 12.16 11.73 17.96
N TYR A 5 13.26 11.46 18.66
CA TYR A 5 13.97 10.20 18.55
C TYR A 5 13.14 9.07 19.16
N LEU A 6 12.88 8.02 18.37
CA LEU A 6 12.19 6.81 18.83
C LEU A 6 13.23 5.73 19.16
N PRO A 7 13.37 5.30 20.43
CA PRO A 7 14.26 4.20 20.78
C PRO A 7 13.69 2.87 20.26
N GLY A 8 14.52 2.09 19.58
CA GLY A 8 14.18 0.77 19.03
C GLY A 8 15.06 0.37 17.86
N GLU A 9 14.81 -0.82 17.33
CA GLU A 9 15.56 -1.38 16.20
C GLU A 9 14.63 -1.60 14.99
N THR A 10 15.13 -1.31 13.79
CA THR A 10 14.51 -1.74 12.54
C THR A 10 14.88 -3.20 12.30
N LYS A 11 13.88 -4.07 12.14
CA LYS A 11 14.10 -5.49 11.85
C LYS A 11 14.07 -5.76 10.34
N THR A 12 14.51 -6.95 9.96
CA THR A 12 14.49 -7.42 8.56
C THR A 12 13.21 -8.18 8.19
N VAL A 13 12.34 -8.47 9.17
CA VAL A 13 11.11 -9.26 8.98
C VAL A 13 9.94 -8.52 9.63
N LEU A 14 8.77 -8.59 9.00
CA LEU A 14 7.54 -8.04 9.57
C LEU A 14 7.21 -8.72 10.92
N PRO A 15 6.57 -8.01 11.85
CA PRO A 15 6.00 -8.65 13.02
C PRO A 15 4.95 -9.69 12.61
N PRO A 16 4.64 -10.67 13.49
CA PRO A 16 3.55 -11.60 13.29
C PRO A 16 2.24 -10.88 12.89
N SER A 17 1.42 -11.54 12.06
CA SER A 17 0.23 -10.93 11.46
C SER A 17 -0.75 -10.36 12.49
N ASN A 18 -0.85 -10.97 13.66
CA ASN A 18 -1.70 -10.52 14.76
C ASN A 18 -1.19 -9.23 15.41
N GLU A 19 0.13 -9.09 15.56
CA GLU A 19 0.76 -7.88 16.10
C GLU A 19 0.65 -6.72 15.09
N LEU A 20 0.92 -7.00 13.81
CA LEU A 20 0.74 -6.02 12.73
C LEU A 20 -0.73 -5.58 12.59
N ALA A 21 -1.66 -6.53 12.67
CA ALA A 21 -3.10 -6.24 12.65
C ALA A 21 -3.52 -5.31 13.80
N ALA A 22 -3.02 -5.56 15.01
CA ALA A 22 -3.29 -4.72 16.17
C ALA A 22 -2.74 -3.30 15.98
N LEU A 23 -1.48 -3.17 15.52
CA LEU A 23 -0.86 -1.88 15.21
C LEU A 23 -1.68 -1.06 14.20
N LEU A 24 -2.06 -1.68 13.08
CA LEU A 24 -2.87 -1.02 12.05
C LEU A 24 -4.28 -0.69 12.56
N TYR A 25 -4.86 -1.55 13.39
CA TYR A 25 -6.17 -1.31 13.97
C TYR A 25 -6.16 -0.11 14.92
N ASP A 26 -5.12 0.05 15.73
CA ASP A 26 -4.96 1.19 16.63
C ASP A 26 -4.77 2.51 15.87
N LEU A 27 -4.02 2.48 14.76
CA LEU A 27 -3.94 3.61 13.82
C LEU A 27 -5.31 3.93 13.22
N HIS A 28 -6.01 2.94 12.68
CA HIS A 28 -7.28 3.15 11.97
C HIS A 28 -8.44 3.57 12.88
N ARG A 29 -8.24 3.60 14.19
CA ARG A 29 -9.17 4.16 15.18
C ARG A 29 -8.93 5.64 15.50
N GLN A 30 -7.82 6.21 15.04
CA GLN A 30 -7.54 7.63 15.22
C GLN A 30 -8.49 8.47 14.35
N ALA A 31 -8.60 9.76 14.69
CA ALA A 31 -9.34 10.70 13.86
C ALA A 31 -8.68 10.81 12.47
N CYS A 32 -9.51 10.93 11.45
CA CYS A 32 -9.04 11.21 10.08
C CYS A 32 -8.24 12.51 10.06
N PHE A 33 -7.21 12.54 9.23
CA PHE A 33 -6.33 13.69 9.05
C PHE A 33 -7.04 14.90 8.41
N GLY A 34 -8.07 14.64 7.60
CA GLY A 34 -8.85 15.63 6.88
C GLY A 34 -8.51 15.72 5.38
N TRP A 35 -7.55 14.93 4.88
CA TRP A 35 -7.21 14.86 3.45
C TRP A 35 -7.27 13.43 2.95
N ARG A 36 -8.01 13.21 1.86
CA ARG A 36 -8.27 11.88 1.30
C ARG A 36 -7.24 11.49 0.25
N ILE A 37 -6.78 10.25 0.32
CA ILE A 37 -6.00 9.60 -0.73
C ILE A 37 -6.93 9.23 -1.89
N THR A 38 -6.61 9.72 -3.08
CA THR A 38 -7.24 9.32 -4.35
C THR A 38 -6.17 8.78 -5.28
N LEU A 39 -6.29 7.52 -5.68
CA LEU A 39 -5.27 6.85 -6.47
C LEU A 39 -5.36 7.20 -7.95
N LEU A 40 -6.55 7.37 -8.52
CA LEU A 40 -6.69 7.60 -9.97
C LEU A 40 -5.84 8.79 -10.46
N PRO A 41 -5.87 9.99 -9.83
CA PRO A 41 -5.02 11.10 -10.26
C PRO A 41 -3.53 10.80 -10.14
N LEU A 42 -3.12 10.04 -9.12
CA LEU A 42 -1.72 9.62 -8.94
C LEU A 42 -1.29 8.68 -10.08
N LEU A 43 -2.13 7.70 -10.42
CA LEU A 43 -1.85 6.76 -11.51
C LEU A 43 -1.78 7.45 -12.87
N GLU A 44 -2.68 8.40 -13.15
CA GLU A 44 -2.64 9.20 -14.37
C GLU A 44 -1.37 10.07 -14.41
N GLY A 45 -0.98 10.65 -13.26
CA GLY A 45 0.26 11.41 -13.13
C GLY A 45 1.51 10.57 -13.39
N TYR A 46 1.58 9.34 -12.87
CA TYR A 46 2.72 8.45 -13.16
C TYR A 46 2.80 8.07 -14.63
N TRP A 47 1.66 7.75 -15.26
CA TRP A 47 1.62 7.51 -16.71
C TRP A 47 2.12 8.71 -17.53
N GLN A 48 1.77 9.93 -17.13
CA GLN A 48 2.18 11.15 -17.84
C GLN A 48 3.65 11.53 -17.62
N ARG A 49 4.22 11.21 -16.45
CA ARG A 49 5.59 11.59 -16.10
C ARG A 49 6.63 10.55 -16.50
N CYS A 50 6.27 9.26 -16.48
CA CYS A 50 7.21 8.18 -16.76
C CYS A 50 7.88 8.32 -18.14
N ALA A 51 9.04 7.67 -18.29
CA ALA A 51 9.80 7.68 -19.54
C ALA A 51 8.91 7.23 -20.73
N PRO A 52 8.89 7.96 -21.86
CA PRO A 52 8.01 7.66 -22.99
C PRO A 52 8.13 6.21 -23.50
N ASP A 53 9.35 5.70 -23.53
CA ASP A 53 9.76 4.36 -23.95
C ASP A 53 9.35 3.26 -22.96
N ARG A 54 8.94 3.63 -21.74
CA ARG A 54 8.34 2.74 -20.74
C ARG A 54 6.81 2.73 -20.77
N ARG A 55 6.18 3.61 -21.57
CA ARG A 55 4.71 3.65 -21.71
C ARG A 55 4.21 2.52 -22.59
N THR A 56 3.84 1.41 -21.96
CA THR A 56 3.35 0.24 -22.70
C THR A 56 1.85 0.31 -22.98
N PRO A 57 1.37 -0.29 -24.10
CA PRO A 57 -0.06 -0.46 -24.34
C PRO A 57 -0.77 -1.27 -23.24
N PHE A 58 -0.05 -2.17 -22.56
CA PHE A 58 -0.59 -2.90 -21.41
C PHE A 58 -0.91 -1.97 -20.25
N TRP A 59 0.02 -1.12 -19.83
CA TRP A 59 -0.19 -0.15 -18.76
C TRP A 59 -1.34 0.80 -19.11
N LEU A 60 -1.38 1.34 -20.33
CA LEU A 60 -2.50 2.20 -20.76
C LEU A 60 -3.86 1.49 -20.68
N ARG A 61 -3.93 0.23 -21.11
CA ARG A 61 -5.18 -0.56 -21.01
C ARG A 61 -5.60 -0.78 -19.56
N ARG A 62 -4.65 -1.07 -18.66
CA ARG A 62 -4.92 -1.22 -17.22
C ARG A 62 -5.42 0.09 -16.61
N LEU A 63 -4.77 1.21 -16.89
CA LEU A 63 -5.19 2.54 -16.43
C LEU A 63 -6.61 2.87 -16.90
N LYS A 64 -6.90 2.67 -18.20
CA LYS A 64 -8.24 2.90 -18.76
C LYS A 64 -9.30 2.02 -18.09
N ARG A 65 -8.98 0.75 -17.82
CA ARG A 65 -9.89 -0.18 -17.13
C ARG A 65 -10.18 0.29 -15.71
N LEU A 66 -9.17 0.64 -14.93
CA LEU A 66 -9.35 1.14 -13.56
C LEU A 66 -10.17 2.44 -13.54
N ARG A 67 -9.88 3.37 -14.45
CA ARG A 67 -10.66 4.59 -14.61
C ARG A 67 -12.13 4.33 -14.91
N GLN A 68 -12.44 3.36 -15.78
CA GLN A 68 -13.81 2.98 -16.09
C GLN A 68 -14.51 2.31 -14.90
N GLN A 69 -13.78 1.49 -14.14
CA GLN A 69 -14.31 0.81 -12.96
C GLN A 69 -14.58 1.77 -11.79
N GLY A 70 -13.77 2.82 -11.66
CA GLY A 70 -13.79 3.73 -10.53
C GLY A 70 -13.15 3.11 -9.27
N GLU A 71 -12.61 3.97 -8.41
CA GLU A 71 -12.06 3.52 -7.13
C GLU A 71 -13.13 2.80 -6.29
N PRO A 72 -12.78 1.72 -5.56
CA PRO A 72 -13.72 1.07 -4.66
C PRO A 72 -14.33 2.06 -3.65
N VAL A 73 -15.64 1.99 -3.45
CA VAL A 73 -16.31 2.71 -2.35
C VAL A 73 -15.72 2.20 -1.03
N PRO A 74 -15.19 3.08 -0.15
CA PRO A 74 -14.55 2.67 1.09
C PRO A 74 -15.46 1.82 1.98
N LEU A 75 -14.91 0.74 2.54
CA LEU A 75 -15.61 -0.06 3.55
C LEU A 75 -15.62 0.64 4.91
N ARG A 76 -14.49 1.26 5.28
CA ARG A 76 -14.35 2.13 6.45
C ARG A 76 -13.26 3.14 6.17
N LEU A 77 -13.58 4.43 6.30
CA LEU A 77 -12.60 5.52 6.16
C LEU A 77 -11.80 5.65 7.46
N ALA A 78 -10.48 5.75 7.34
CA ALA A 78 -9.54 5.86 8.46
C ALA A 78 -8.26 6.58 8.02
N PRO A 79 -7.45 7.11 8.96
CA PRO A 79 -6.11 7.56 8.65
C PRO A 79 -5.22 6.38 8.28
N LEU A 80 -4.53 6.46 7.14
CA LEU A 80 -3.69 5.43 6.56
C LEU A 80 -2.22 5.88 6.59
N HIS A 81 -1.30 4.92 6.71
CA HIS A 81 0.14 5.13 6.59
C HIS A 81 0.62 5.02 5.14
N MET A 82 0.06 4.07 4.37
CA MET A 82 0.33 3.80 2.95
C MET A 82 1.72 3.30 2.56
N ASP A 83 2.68 3.30 3.48
CA ASP A 83 4.03 2.78 3.25
C ASP A 83 4.51 1.82 4.35
N VAL A 84 3.72 0.78 4.63
CA VAL A 84 4.01 -0.19 5.70
C VAL A 84 4.91 -1.32 5.18
N HIS A 85 6.19 -1.24 5.54
CA HIS A 85 7.19 -2.27 5.33
C HIS A 85 8.17 -2.33 6.51
N VAL A 86 9.04 -3.33 6.54
CA VAL A 86 9.98 -3.58 7.67
C VAL A 86 10.88 -2.39 8.01
N GLY A 87 11.21 -1.56 7.02
CA GLY A 87 12.03 -0.36 7.19
C GLY A 87 11.32 0.77 7.93
N ASN A 88 9.99 0.82 7.84
CA ASN A 88 9.14 1.83 8.48
C ASN A 88 8.53 1.34 9.81
N LEU A 89 9.05 0.21 10.33
CA LEU A 89 8.64 -0.35 11.62
C LEU A 89 9.81 -0.31 12.60
N VAL A 90 9.63 0.43 13.69
CA VAL A 90 10.58 0.49 14.80
C VAL A 90 10.08 -0.38 15.94
N HIS A 91 10.85 -1.42 16.25
CA HIS A 91 10.54 -2.32 17.37
C HIS A 91 11.09 -1.72 18.67
N GLY A 92 10.20 -1.18 19.51
CA GLY A 92 10.53 -0.79 20.87
C GLY A 92 10.42 -1.97 21.85
N PRO A 93 10.81 -1.78 23.12
CA PRO A 93 10.77 -2.85 24.14
C PRO A 93 9.39 -3.45 24.40
N HIS A 94 8.32 -2.69 24.15
CA HIS A 94 6.94 -3.06 24.49
C HIS A 94 5.95 -2.95 23.33
N SER A 95 6.35 -2.36 22.19
CA SER A 95 5.45 -2.05 21.09
C SER A 95 6.21 -1.76 19.81
N VAL A 96 5.59 -2.07 18.67
CA VAL A 96 6.03 -1.63 17.35
C VAL A 96 5.42 -0.26 17.03
N ARG A 97 6.20 0.62 16.40
CA ARG A 97 5.75 1.95 15.97
C ARG A 97 6.03 2.16 14.48
N LEU A 98 5.14 2.90 13.83
CA LEU A 98 5.28 3.36 12.45
C LEU A 98 6.06 4.68 12.40
N ILE A 99 6.94 4.78 11.41
CA ILE A 99 7.68 5.99 11.06
C ILE A 99 7.54 6.26 9.57
N ASP A 100 7.97 7.44 9.13
CA ASP A 100 7.93 7.86 7.73
C ASP A 100 6.51 8.00 7.16
N TRP A 101 5.82 9.04 7.64
CA TRP A 101 4.41 9.32 7.34
C TRP A 101 4.21 10.13 6.04
N GLU A 102 5.19 10.18 5.14
CA GLU A 102 5.13 11.08 3.97
C GLU A 102 3.98 10.76 2.99
N TYR A 103 3.53 9.50 2.95
CA TYR A 103 2.41 9.04 2.12
C TYR A 103 1.07 8.95 2.87
N ALA A 104 1.04 9.40 4.12
CA ALA A 104 -0.14 9.26 4.97
C ALA A 104 -1.32 10.11 4.48
N GLY A 105 -2.53 9.60 4.71
CA GLY A 105 -3.77 10.29 4.39
C GLY A 105 -4.99 9.43 4.68
N ASP A 106 -6.19 9.98 4.49
CA ASP A 106 -7.41 9.25 4.79
C ASP A 106 -7.84 8.35 3.62
N GLY A 107 -8.22 7.12 3.92
CA GLY A 107 -8.62 6.17 2.89
C GLY A 107 -9.37 4.97 3.45
N ASP A 108 -9.70 4.03 2.57
CA ASP A 108 -10.31 2.77 2.98
C ASP A 108 -9.29 1.92 3.74
N ILE A 109 -9.65 1.38 4.91
CA ILE A 109 -8.78 0.44 5.64
C ILE A 109 -8.30 -0.73 4.77
N ALA A 110 -9.11 -1.14 3.79
CA ALA A 110 -8.76 -2.21 2.87
C ALA A 110 -7.71 -1.80 1.81
N LEU A 111 -7.55 -0.49 1.57
CA LEU A 111 -6.47 0.04 0.75
C LEU A 111 -5.12 -0.14 1.45
N GLU A 112 -5.02 0.26 2.73
CA GLU A 112 -3.81 0.04 3.54
C GLU A 112 -3.43 -1.45 3.57
N LEU A 113 -4.38 -2.32 3.92
CA LEU A 113 -4.15 -3.77 3.96
C LEU A 113 -3.77 -4.36 2.60
N ALA A 114 -4.18 -3.73 1.49
CA ALA A 114 -3.74 -4.12 0.15
C ALA A 114 -2.32 -3.63 -0.18
N ALA A 115 -1.87 -2.54 0.45
CA ALA A 115 -0.62 -1.83 0.25
C ALA A 115 0.52 -2.30 1.17
N VAL A 116 0.23 -2.95 2.31
CA VAL A 116 1.28 -3.53 3.17
C VAL A 116 2.19 -4.44 2.33
N TRP A 117 3.51 -4.19 2.43
CA TRP A 117 4.51 -4.96 1.70
C TRP A 117 4.56 -6.39 2.24
N MET A 118 4.24 -7.37 1.40
CA MET A 118 4.24 -8.78 1.80
C MET A 118 4.74 -9.66 0.68
N ASP A 119 5.42 -10.75 1.06
CA ASP A 119 6.05 -11.66 0.11
C ASP A 119 5.02 -12.45 -0.71
N ASN A 120 3.85 -12.73 -0.12
CA ASN A 120 2.82 -13.54 -0.77
C ASN A 120 1.39 -13.26 -0.28
N ASP A 121 0.42 -13.78 -1.05
CA ASP A 121 -1.01 -13.65 -0.76
C ASP A 121 -1.45 -14.37 0.51
N ALA A 122 -0.75 -15.44 0.93
CA ALA A 122 -1.09 -16.18 2.14
C ALA A 122 -0.80 -15.35 3.40
N GLN A 123 0.36 -14.69 3.47
CA GLN A 123 0.69 -13.73 4.53
C GLN A 123 -0.33 -12.59 4.59
N ARG A 124 -0.73 -12.04 3.42
CA ARG A 124 -1.74 -10.99 3.35
C ARG A 124 -3.10 -11.44 3.81
N ARG A 125 -3.48 -12.65 3.42
CA ARG A 125 -4.73 -13.26 3.85
C ARG A 125 -4.75 -13.43 5.38
N ALA A 126 -3.66 -13.87 5.98
CA ALA A 126 -3.53 -14.00 7.44
C ALA A 126 -3.66 -12.63 8.14
N LEU A 127 -2.96 -11.58 7.67
CA LEU A 127 -3.12 -10.23 8.22
C LEU A 127 -4.57 -9.73 8.12
N VAL A 128 -5.22 -9.94 6.98
CA VAL A 128 -6.62 -9.51 6.79
C VAL A 128 -7.56 -10.26 7.73
N GLU A 129 -7.34 -11.55 7.96
CA GLU A 129 -8.13 -12.33 8.91
C GLU A 129 -7.93 -11.86 10.35
N ASP A 130 -6.69 -11.59 10.75
CA ASP A 130 -6.36 -11.08 12.08
C ASP A 130 -6.95 -9.68 12.31
N TYR A 131 -6.80 -8.78 11.33
CA TYR A 131 -7.37 -7.45 11.37
C TYR A 131 -8.91 -7.47 11.40
N ALA A 132 -9.53 -8.39 10.66
CA ALA A 132 -10.98 -8.58 10.66
C ALA A 132 -11.49 -8.95 12.07
N ARG A 133 -10.75 -9.78 12.82
CA ARG A 133 -11.07 -10.10 14.22
C ARG A 133 -10.99 -8.88 15.12
N CYS A 134 -9.94 -8.06 15.00
CA CYS A 134 -9.80 -6.81 15.78
C CYS A 134 -10.91 -5.79 15.49
N SER A 135 -11.32 -5.67 14.23
CA SER A 135 -12.24 -4.63 13.75
C SER A 135 -13.72 -5.03 13.73
N SER A 136 -14.04 -6.29 14.08
CA SER A 136 -15.37 -6.90 14.01
C SER A 136 -16.01 -6.80 12.62
N ILE A 137 -15.19 -6.84 11.56
CA ILE A 137 -15.63 -6.90 10.17
C ILE A 137 -15.61 -8.37 9.73
N ALA A 138 -16.59 -8.80 8.94
CA ALA A 138 -16.58 -10.16 8.40
C ALA A 138 -15.31 -10.40 7.53
N PRO A 139 -14.46 -11.42 7.83
CA PRO A 139 -13.20 -11.61 7.13
C PRO A 139 -13.34 -11.75 5.61
N ALA A 140 -14.40 -12.43 5.15
CA ALA A 140 -14.68 -12.57 3.72
C ALA A 140 -15.02 -11.23 3.05
N GLN A 141 -15.74 -10.35 3.73
CA GLN A 141 -16.08 -9.02 3.23
C GLN A 141 -14.83 -8.15 3.12
N LEU A 142 -14.00 -8.12 4.18
CA LEU A 142 -12.77 -7.35 4.19
C LEU A 142 -11.81 -7.83 3.10
N TRP A 143 -11.61 -9.14 2.98
CA TRP A 143 -10.75 -9.70 1.93
C TRP A 143 -11.22 -9.36 0.53
N ARG A 144 -12.53 -9.44 0.26
CA ARG A 144 -13.06 -9.03 -1.03
C ARG A 144 -12.76 -7.55 -1.31
N GLN A 145 -12.84 -6.69 -0.30
CA GLN A 145 -12.52 -5.28 -0.46
C GLN A 145 -11.01 -5.07 -0.70
N VAL A 146 -10.14 -5.76 0.02
CA VAL A 146 -8.68 -5.75 -0.20
C VAL A 146 -8.37 -6.15 -1.65
N ARG A 147 -8.98 -7.24 -2.14
CA ARG A 147 -8.82 -7.68 -3.54
C ARG A 147 -9.27 -6.66 -4.57
N ARG A 148 -10.27 -5.82 -4.26
CA ARG A 148 -10.70 -4.72 -5.15
C ARG A 148 -9.65 -3.60 -5.21
N TRP A 149 -8.92 -3.37 -4.13
CA TRP A 149 -7.83 -2.38 -4.09
C TRP A 149 -6.51 -2.89 -4.66
N ARG A 150 -6.26 -4.21 -4.66
CA ARG A 150 -4.98 -4.80 -5.15
C ARG A 150 -4.55 -4.30 -6.54
N PRO A 151 -5.41 -4.28 -7.58
CA PRO A 151 -5.01 -3.76 -8.89
C PRO A 151 -4.59 -2.29 -8.88
N TRP A 152 -5.18 -1.48 -7.99
CA TRP A 152 -4.84 -0.07 -7.83
C TRP A 152 -3.49 0.10 -7.15
N VAL A 153 -3.24 -0.64 -6.07
CA VAL A 153 -1.97 -0.64 -5.35
C VAL A 153 -0.82 -1.10 -6.24
N LEU A 154 -1.00 -2.19 -6.98
CA LEU A 154 0.05 -2.68 -7.89
C LEU A 154 0.36 -1.67 -8.99
N MET A 155 -0.66 -1.00 -9.54
CA MET A 155 -0.46 0.09 -10.49
C MET A 155 0.25 1.31 -9.87
N LEU A 156 -0.03 1.60 -8.59
CA LEU A 156 0.62 2.68 -7.84
C LEU A 156 2.10 2.37 -7.67
N MET A 157 2.44 1.17 -7.18
CA MET A 157 3.82 0.71 -6.98
C MET A 157 4.61 0.74 -8.28
N ALA A 158 4.08 0.12 -9.34
CA ALA A 158 4.76 0.07 -10.62
C ALA A 158 4.97 1.48 -11.20
N GLY A 159 3.94 2.35 -11.16
CA GLY A 159 4.05 3.72 -11.62
C GLY A 159 5.07 4.56 -10.81
N TRP A 160 5.13 4.36 -9.50
CA TRP A 160 6.11 5.00 -8.64
C TRP A 160 7.53 4.55 -8.99
N TYR A 161 7.78 3.24 -9.12
CA TYR A 161 9.09 2.72 -9.50
C TYR A 161 9.56 3.19 -10.88
N GLU A 162 8.67 3.22 -11.88
CA GLU A 162 8.99 3.76 -13.21
C GLU A 162 9.45 5.21 -13.13
N CYS A 163 8.75 6.04 -12.35
CA CYS A 163 9.10 7.44 -12.17
C CYS A 163 10.40 7.61 -11.36
N ARG A 164 10.61 6.82 -10.32
CA ARG A 164 11.84 6.86 -9.51
C ARG A 164 13.05 6.43 -10.31
N TRP A 165 12.94 5.38 -11.11
CA TRP A 165 13.99 4.99 -12.06
C TRP A 165 14.34 6.12 -13.03
N GLN A 166 13.34 6.80 -13.60
CA GLN A 166 13.58 7.94 -14.49
C GLN A 166 14.28 9.11 -13.77
N GLN A 167 14.00 9.32 -12.48
CA GLN A 167 14.60 10.40 -11.69
C GLN A 167 16.05 10.09 -11.26
N THR A 168 16.34 8.85 -10.87
CA THR A 168 17.63 8.50 -10.24
C THR A 168 18.56 7.70 -11.15
N GLY A 169 18.02 7.03 -12.18
CA GLY A 169 18.76 6.10 -13.04
C GLY A 169 19.09 4.75 -12.41
N GLU A 170 18.66 4.51 -11.17
CA GLU A 170 19.02 3.31 -10.42
C GLU A 170 18.27 2.06 -10.90
N GLN A 171 19.03 1.03 -11.30
CA GLN A 171 18.49 -0.19 -11.91
C GLN A 171 17.61 -1.03 -10.97
N GLN A 172 17.72 -0.84 -9.66
CA GLN A 172 16.85 -1.52 -8.70
C GLN A 172 15.38 -1.17 -8.91
N PHE A 173 15.06 0.10 -9.18
CA PHE A 173 13.68 0.54 -9.35
C PHE A 173 13.05 -0.04 -10.62
N ILE A 174 13.79 -0.11 -11.72
CA ILE A 174 13.22 -0.70 -12.95
C ILE A 174 13.02 -2.21 -12.82
N THR A 175 13.87 -2.88 -12.03
CA THR A 175 13.70 -4.30 -11.71
C THR A 175 12.41 -4.53 -10.94
N LEU A 176 12.17 -3.76 -9.88
CA LEU A 176 10.94 -3.80 -9.09
C LEU A 176 9.70 -3.45 -9.93
N ALA A 177 9.76 -2.41 -10.78
CA ALA A 177 8.68 -2.07 -11.69
C ALA A 177 8.30 -3.25 -12.60
N ASN A 178 9.30 -3.91 -13.19
CA ASN A 178 9.10 -5.05 -14.06
C ASN A 178 8.47 -6.25 -13.33
N GLU A 179 8.86 -6.51 -12.08
CA GLU A 179 8.26 -7.56 -11.26
C GLU A 179 6.77 -7.30 -11.00
N VAL A 180 6.42 -6.08 -10.61
CA VAL A 180 5.03 -5.69 -10.40
C VAL A 180 4.22 -5.76 -11.70
N TRP A 181 4.81 -5.36 -12.84
CA TRP A 181 4.16 -5.51 -14.14
C TRP A 181 3.89 -6.96 -14.52
N ARG A 182 4.82 -7.88 -14.25
CA ARG A 182 4.59 -9.33 -14.45
C ARG A 182 3.45 -9.83 -13.57
N GLN A 183 3.40 -9.44 -12.30
CA GLN A 183 2.30 -9.80 -11.41
C GLN A 183 0.94 -9.33 -11.94
N LEU A 184 0.86 -8.07 -12.41
CA LEU A 184 -0.35 -7.52 -13.01
C LEU A 184 -0.76 -8.22 -14.32
N GLN A 185 0.16 -8.90 -15.01
CA GLN A 185 -0.16 -9.70 -16.20
C GLN A 185 -0.72 -11.07 -15.81
N THR A 186 -0.24 -11.67 -14.71
CA THR A 186 -0.71 -12.97 -14.23
C THR A 186 -2.04 -12.90 -13.47
N GLU A 187 -2.35 -11.77 -12.82
CA GLU A 187 -3.63 -11.55 -12.11
C GLU A 187 -4.77 -11.07 -13.04
N GLY A 188 -4.60 -11.25 -14.37
CA GLY A 188 -5.30 -10.52 -15.42
C GLY A 188 -6.41 -11.22 -16.16
#